data_AF-A0A1H9AYT2-F1
#
_entry.id   AF-A0A1H9AYT2-F1
#
_cell.length_a   1.000
_cell.length_b   1.000
_cell.length_c   1.000
_cell.angle_alpha   90.00
_cell.angle_beta   90.00
_cell.angle_gamma   90.00
#
_symmetry.space_group_name_H-M   'P 1'
#
loop_
_entity.id
_entity.type
_entity.pdbx_description
1 polymer ?
#
loop_
_entity_poly.entity_id
_entity_poly.type
_entity_poly.pdbx_seq_one_letter_code
_entity_poly.pdbx_strand_id
1 'polypeptide(L)'
;MFNKFFSKMAKWTIALMLIGFGIALILQNLSIISLEMSNVVWNSWPIIIVLIGLVSFSNYFIPYKSGSWKFGSFLIVYGALLWAGNFNYIEFGLIDVWKLWPLILIYIGTNILAGRKTVSIYVDSTDGEDAHKDQDFIKTQSTSNGSEYNHKVESEDQKEKTKGDFYYHYKRQRHFISDINYSKDNWEVKDMDLWTGIGDLYFDFSKAYIPNHETKIRLRGYIADIHMKLPENVAYKIYANVKIGDAKVFNQNRTGIGSAVTYVSDNYDTATKKIDIHMDYKIGDIRVNYV
;
A
#
# COMPACT_ATOMS: atom_id res chain seq x y z
N MET A 1 24.65 12.47 6.80
CA MET A 1 25.58 12.51 7.97
C MET A 1 24.92 12.00 9.25
N PHE A 2 23.66 12.40 9.53
CA PHE A 2 22.90 12.07 10.75
C PHE A 2 22.70 10.56 11.04
N ASN A 3 22.47 9.74 10.01
CA ASN A 3 22.16 8.33 10.19
C ASN A 3 23.34 7.44 10.59
N LYS A 4 24.56 7.75 10.11
CA LYS A 4 25.78 7.08 10.57
C LYS A 4 26.08 7.41 12.03
N PHE A 5 25.77 8.64 12.45
CA PHE A 5 25.92 9.08 13.82
C PHE A 5 24.99 8.34 14.78
N PHE A 6 23.69 8.22 14.45
CA PHE A 6 22.72 7.53 15.32
C PHE A 6 23.06 6.05 15.51
N SER A 7 23.45 5.34 14.45
CA SER A 7 23.82 3.93 14.59
C SER A 7 25.12 3.68 15.35
N LYS A 8 26.06 4.65 15.33
CA LYS A 8 27.21 4.63 16.23
C LYS A 8 26.75 4.89 17.66
N MET A 9 25.95 5.93 17.90
CA MET A 9 25.42 6.25 19.23
C MET A 9 24.61 5.11 19.85
N ALA A 10 23.82 4.37 19.08
CA ALA A 10 23.10 3.19 19.57
C ALA A 10 24.06 2.11 20.12
N LYS A 11 25.19 1.86 19.45
CA LYS A 11 26.20 0.92 19.94
C LYS A 11 26.85 1.42 21.24
N TRP A 12 27.19 2.70 21.29
CA TRP A 12 27.77 3.32 22.48
C TRP A 12 26.81 3.34 23.68
N THR A 13 25.53 3.62 23.46
CA THR A 13 24.50 3.61 24.51
C THR A 13 24.24 2.22 25.06
N ILE A 14 24.17 1.19 24.20
CA ILE A 14 24.06 -0.21 24.64
C ILE A 14 25.29 -0.62 25.46
N ALA A 15 26.50 -0.27 25.00
CA ALA A 15 27.72 -0.55 25.73
C ALA A 15 27.77 0.15 27.10
N LEU A 16 27.39 1.43 27.15
CA LEU A 16 27.38 2.21 28.40
C LEU A 16 26.34 1.69 29.39
N MET A 17 25.17 1.23 28.92
CA MET A 17 24.19 0.57 29.79
C MET A 17 24.68 -0.78 30.32
N LEU A 18 25.31 -1.61 29.48
CA LEU A 18 25.91 -2.88 29.94
C LEU A 18 26.99 -2.63 30.99
N ILE A 19 27.83 -1.61 30.78
CA ILE A 19 28.85 -1.20 31.75
C ILE A 19 28.19 -0.71 33.04
N GLY A 20 27.18 0.17 32.95
CA GLY A 20 26.46 0.68 34.11
C GLY A 20 25.75 -0.43 34.90
N PHE A 21 25.13 -1.38 34.20
CA PHE A 21 24.51 -2.56 34.80
C PHE A 21 25.56 -3.45 35.48
N GLY A 22 26.70 -3.69 34.84
CA GLY A 22 27.82 -4.43 35.42
C GLY A 22 28.39 -3.75 36.67
N ILE A 23 28.56 -2.43 36.65
CA ILE A 23 28.98 -1.63 37.81
C ILE A 23 27.96 -1.76 38.94
N ALA A 24 26.66 -1.66 38.64
CA ALA A 24 25.61 -1.83 39.64
C ALA A 24 25.66 -3.21 40.31
N LEU A 25 25.90 -4.29 39.54
CA LEU A 25 26.07 -5.64 40.08
C LEU A 25 27.31 -5.78 40.97
N ILE A 26 28.43 -5.18 40.58
CA ILE A 26 29.66 -5.17 41.39
C ILE A 26 29.41 -4.43 42.71
N LEU A 27 28.80 -3.25 42.65
CA LEU A 27 28.50 -2.46 43.84
C LEU A 27 27.47 -3.15 44.76
N GLN A 28 26.53 -3.91 44.20
CA GLN A 28 25.63 -4.77 44.96
C GLN A 28 26.41 -5.90 45.68
N ASN A 29 27.35 -6.56 44.98
CA ASN A 29 28.16 -7.62 45.59
C ASN A 29 29.07 -7.09 46.71
N LEU A 30 29.52 -5.84 46.59
CA LEU A 30 30.28 -5.14 47.63
C LEU A 30 29.41 -4.60 48.77
N SER A 31 28.09 -4.82 48.73
CA SER A 31 27.11 -4.27 49.69
C SER A 31 27.15 -2.73 49.81
N ILE A 32 27.62 -2.04 48.77
CA ILE A 32 27.69 -0.57 48.72
C ILE A 32 26.33 0.02 48.35
N ILE A 33 25.58 -0.66 47.48
CA ILE A 33 24.23 -0.27 47.06
C ILE A 33 23.19 -1.04 47.88
N SER A 34 22.23 -0.33 48.48
CA SER A 34 21.13 -0.93 49.24
C SER A 34 20.16 -1.71 48.33
N LEU A 35 19.42 -2.66 48.90
CA LEU A 35 18.42 -3.46 48.18
C LEU A 35 17.37 -2.60 47.46
N GLU A 36 17.06 -1.41 47.98
CA GLU A 36 16.11 -0.47 47.37
C GLU A 36 16.58 0.04 45.99
N MET A 37 17.86 0.36 45.86
CA MET A 37 18.45 0.81 44.60
C MET A 37 18.64 -0.35 43.60
N SER A 38 18.74 -1.59 44.08
CA SER A 38 18.74 -2.79 43.23
C SER A 38 17.41 -2.96 42.48
N ASN A 39 16.28 -2.69 43.16
CA ASN A 39 14.95 -2.80 42.54
C ASN A 39 14.79 -1.85 41.34
N VAL A 40 15.35 -0.64 41.42
CA VAL A 40 15.32 0.33 40.30
C VAL A 40 16.02 -0.24 39.06
N VAL A 41 17.14 -0.92 39.25
CA VAL A 41 17.92 -1.52 38.15
C VAL A 41 17.17 -2.70 37.54
N TRP A 42 16.65 -3.63 38.36
CA TRP A 42 15.91 -4.80 37.89
C TRP A 42 14.59 -4.42 37.21
N ASN A 43 13.86 -3.44 37.75
CA ASN A 43 12.62 -2.94 37.17
C ASN A 43 12.84 -2.15 35.87
N SER A 44 14.08 -1.81 35.54
CA SER A 44 14.43 -1.03 34.34
C SER A 44 14.71 -1.89 33.10
N TRP A 45 14.53 -3.21 33.14
CA TRP A 45 14.74 -4.09 31.98
C TRP A 45 13.96 -3.70 30.69
N PRO A 46 12.76 -3.09 30.71
CA PRO A 46 12.06 -2.69 29.49
C PRO A 46 12.78 -1.62 28.67
N ILE A 47 13.77 -0.94 29.25
CA ILE A 47 14.65 -0.01 28.52
C ILE A 47 15.33 -0.72 27.33
N ILE A 48 15.64 -2.01 27.47
CA ILE A 48 16.22 -2.80 26.36
C ILE A 48 15.25 -2.85 25.17
N ILE A 49 13.95 -3.03 25.42
CA ILE A 49 12.92 -3.02 24.38
C ILE A 49 12.88 -1.65 23.68
N VAL A 50 12.92 -0.56 24.46
CA VAL A 50 12.95 0.81 23.92
C VAL A 50 14.16 1.02 23.02
N LEU A 51 15.34 0.55 23.42
CA LEU A 51 16.56 0.65 22.63
C LEU A 51 16.48 -0.15 21.32
N ILE A 52 15.97 -1.38 21.36
CA ILE A 52 15.73 -2.19 20.14
C ILE A 52 14.77 -1.44 19.21
N GLY A 53 13.73 -0.84 19.76
CA GLY A 53 12.79 0.01 19.04
C GLY A 53 13.46 1.21 18.37
N LEU A 54 14.28 1.96 19.10
CA LEU A 54 15.04 3.11 18.59
C LEU A 54 16.01 2.69 17.47
N VAL A 55 16.68 1.55 17.61
CA VAL A 55 17.57 1.02 16.57
C VAL A 55 16.79 0.66 15.31
N SER A 56 15.66 -0.05 15.45
CA SER A 56 14.81 -0.43 14.30
C SER A 56 14.22 0.80 13.61
N PHE A 57 13.77 1.79 14.38
CA PHE A 57 13.23 3.05 13.87
C PHE A 57 14.30 3.86 13.12
N SER A 58 15.51 3.98 13.68
CA SER A 58 16.59 4.70 13.02
C SER A 58 17.11 3.98 11.77
N ASN A 59 17.23 2.64 11.84
CA ASN A 59 17.70 1.84 10.71
C ASN A 59 16.78 1.96 9.49
N TYR A 60 15.49 2.26 9.67
CA TYR A 60 14.57 2.54 8.55
C TYR A 60 15.04 3.69 7.64
N PHE A 61 15.72 4.69 8.20
CA PHE A 61 16.22 5.83 7.42
C PHE A 61 17.57 5.52 6.74
N ILE A 62 18.17 4.35 6.97
CA ILE A 62 19.49 3.99 6.45
C ILE A 62 19.33 2.98 5.31
N PRO A 63 19.80 3.29 4.08
CA PRO A 63 19.84 2.32 3.00
C PRO A 63 20.64 1.07 3.41
N TYR A 64 20.19 -0.11 2.98
CA TYR A 64 20.83 -1.42 3.21
C TYR A 64 20.81 -1.98 4.64
N LYS A 65 20.13 -1.34 5.60
CA LYS A 65 19.88 -1.93 6.94
C LYS A 65 18.45 -2.40 7.08
N SER A 66 18.26 -3.56 7.72
CA SER A 66 16.93 -4.03 8.11
C SER A 66 16.41 -3.19 9.27
N GLY A 67 15.32 -2.46 9.02
CA GLY A 67 14.64 -1.62 10.00
C GLY A 67 13.22 -1.30 9.54
N SER A 68 12.28 -1.23 10.46
CA SER A 68 10.88 -0.90 10.18
C SER A 68 10.45 0.20 11.13
N TRP A 69 10.09 1.37 10.58
CA TRP A 69 9.65 2.50 11.39
C TRP A 69 8.44 2.16 12.25
N LYS A 70 7.49 1.36 11.72
CA LYS A 70 6.28 0.92 12.44
C LYS A 70 6.61 -0.02 13.60
N PHE A 71 7.51 -0.97 13.36
CA PHE A 71 7.95 -1.90 14.41
C PHE A 71 8.79 -1.18 15.47
N GLY A 72 9.67 -0.29 15.03
CA GLY A 72 10.50 0.53 15.92
C GLY A 72 9.67 1.44 16.82
N SER A 73 8.72 2.20 16.26
CA SER A 73 7.82 3.05 17.06
C SER A 73 6.96 2.25 18.03
N PHE A 74 6.47 1.08 17.63
CA PHE A 74 5.72 0.19 18.52
C PHE A 74 6.55 -0.24 19.74
N LEU A 75 7.77 -0.72 19.54
CA LEU A 75 8.63 -1.17 20.63
C LEU A 75 9.02 -0.02 21.57
N ILE A 76 9.24 1.19 21.03
CA ILE A 76 9.52 2.38 21.85
C ILE A 76 8.33 2.67 22.78
N VAL A 77 7.12 2.75 22.23
CA VAL A 77 5.92 3.05 23.03
C VAL A 77 5.65 1.94 24.04
N TYR A 78 5.66 0.67 23.60
CA TYR A 78 5.41 -0.47 24.47
C TYR A 78 6.46 -0.59 25.60
N GLY A 79 7.75 -0.47 25.27
CA GLY A 79 8.83 -0.53 26.25
C GLY A 79 8.79 0.62 27.25
N ALA A 80 8.45 1.84 26.81
CA ALA A 80 8.32 3.00 27.70
C ALA A 80 7.13 2.85 28.67
N LEU A 81 6.00 2.32 28.19
CA LEU A 81 4.83 2.07 29.03
C LEU A 81 5.08 0.93 30.04
N LEU A 82 5.75 -0.16 29.62
CA LEU A 82 6.19 -1.20 30.55
C LEU A 82 7.13 -0.68 31.62
N TRP A 83 8.09 0.17 31.23
CA TRP A 83 9.00 0.79 32.17
C TRP A 83 8.23 1.64 33.19
N ALA A 84 7.32 2.50 32.72
CA ALA A 84 6.48 3.31 33.59
C ALA A 84 5.59 2.46 34.52
N GLY A 85 5.08 1.33 34.02
CA GLY A 85 4.29 0.36 34.79
C GLY A 85 5.07 -0.29 35.92
N ASN A 86 6.35 -0.67 35.70
CA ASN A 86 7.19 -1.28 36.73
C ASN A 86 7.49 -0.34 37.93
N PHE A 87 7.37 0.97 37.75
CA PHE A 87 7.51 1.97 38.82
C PHE A 87 6.16 2.45 39.38
N ASN A 88 5.05 1.78 39.02
CA ASN A 88 3.68 2.14 39.42
C ASN A 88 3.27 3.57 39.02
N TYR A 89 3.86 4.15 37.97
CA TYR A 89 3.39 5.43 37.43
C TYR A 89 2.06 5.27 36.67
N ILE A 90 1.83 4.08 36.11
CA ILE A 90 0.61 3.71 35.37
C ILE A 90 0.28 2.23 35.63
N GLU A 91 -0.99 1.86 35.49
CA GLU A 91 -1.42 0.46 35.51
C GLU A 91 -1.22 -0.18 34.13
N PHE A 92 0.05 -0.54 33.83
CA PHE A 92 0.42 -1.16 32.56
C PHE A 92 1.41 -2.32 32.77
N GLY A 93 0.97 -3.54 32.47
CA GLY A 93 1.79 -4.77 32.56
C GLY A 93 2.14 -5.40 31.21
N LEU A 94 2.84 -6.52 31.24
CA LEU A 94 3.23 -7.28 30.03
C LEU A 94 2.03 -7.72 29.17
N ILE A 95 0.93 -8.09 29.82
CA ILE A 95 -0.27 -8.54 29.10
C ILE A 95 -1.05 -7.38 28.47
N ASP A 96 -0.80 -6.14 28.90
CA ASP A 96 -1.52 -4.96 28.45
C ASP A 96 -1.13 -4.50 27.04
N VAL A 97 -0.28 -5.26 26.34
CA VAL A 97 0.03 -5.03 24.92
C VAL A 97 -1.23 -4.91 24.06
N TRP A 98 -2.32 -5.59 24.42
CA TRP A 98 -3.62 -5.48 23.74
C TRP A 98 -4.24 -4.08 23.82
N LYS A 99 -3.95 -3.30 24.87
CA LYS A 99 -4.39 -1.91 25.01
C LYS A 99 -3.77 -0.99 23.93
N LEU A 100 -2.71 -1.43 23.24
CA LEU A 100 -2.05 -0.68 22.16
C LEU A 100 -2.69 -0.85 20.77
N TRP A 101 -3.84 -1.50 20.67
CA TRP A 101 -4.59 -1.62 19.40
C TRP A 101 -4.84 -0.29 18.66
N PRO A 102 -4.99 0.90 19.30
CA PRO A 102 -5.13 2.16 18.56
C PRO A 102 -3.91 2.50 17.67
N LEU A 103 -2.71 2.02 18.03
CA LEU A 103 -1.52 2.16 17.18
C LEU A 103 -1.67 1.40 15.86
N ILE A 104 -2.40 0.28 15.86
CA ILE A 104 -2.66 -0.50 14.64
C ILE A 104 -3.49 0.33 13.66
N LEU A 105 -4.52 1.05 14.15
CA LEU A 105 -5.31 1.95 13.31
C LEU A 105 -4.45 3.06 12.71
N ILE A 106 -3.55 3.67 13.50
CA ILE A 106 -2.61 4.69 13.02
C ILE A 106 -1.68 4.09 11.94
N TYR A 107 -1.17 2.87 12.13
CA TYR A 107 -0.30 2.20 11.18
C TYR A 107 -1.00 1.78 9.89
N ILE A 108 -2.30 1.48 9.96
CA ILE A 108 -3.15 1.26 8.80
C ILE A 108 -3.35 2.59 8.07
N GLY A 109 -3.78 3.64 8.76
CA GLY A 109 -4.01 4.97 8.18
C GLY A 109 -2.77 5.55 7.49
N THR A 110 -1.60 5.43 8.10
CA THR A 110 -0.33 5.86 7.48
C THR A 110 0.07 5.05 6.25
N ASN A 111 -0.32 3.77 6.16
CA ASN A 111 -0.10 2.96 4.96
C ASN A 111 -0.99 3.43 3.80
N ILE A 112 -2.23 3.81 4.12
CA ILE A 112 -3.16 4.39 3.15
C ILE A 112 -2.57 5.72 2.64
N LEU A 113 -2.08 6.60 3.55
CA LEU A 113 -1.59 7.94 3.21
C LEU A 113 -0.28 7.93 2.40
N ALA A 114 0.60 6.97 2.65
CA ALA A 114 1.89 6.84 1.98
C ALA A 114 1.79 6.25 0.55
N GLY A 115 0.75 6.67 -0.19
CA GLY A 115 0.42 6.23 -1.54
C GLY A 115 1.66 6.01 -2.40
N ARG A 116 1.78 4.79 -2.95
CA ARG A 116 2.92 4.37 -3.78
C ARG A 116 3.19 5.40 -4.88
N LYS A 117 4.41 5.95 -4.96
CA LYS A 117 4.82 6.97 -5.94
C LYS A 117 4.26 6.67 -7.34
N THR A 118 3.44 7.57 -7.88
CA THR A 118 3.15 7.62 -9.32
C THR A 118 3.93 8.78 -9.89
N VAL A 119 4.76 8.47 -10.89
CA VAL A 119 5.44 9.44 -11.75
C VAL A 119 4.37 10.21 -12.51
N SER A 120 4.32 11.53 -12.34
CA SER A 120 3.52 12.44 -13.14
C SER A 120 4.37 12.98 -14.28
N ILE A 121 3.93 12.82 -15.52
CA ILE A 121 4.50 13.55 -16.66
C ILE A 121 3.37 14.33 -17.31
N TYR A 122 3.60 15.64 -17.47
CA TYR A 122 2.77 16.53 -18.26
C TYR A 122 3.02 16.25 -19.74
N VAL A 123 1.96 16.23 -20.55
CA VAL A 123 2.09 16.27 -22.01
C VAL A 123 1.41 17.54 -22.46
N ASP A 124 2.24 18.45 -22.98
CA ASP A 124 1.86 19.65 -23.68
C ASP A 124 1.17 19.27 -24.99
N SER A 125 0.10 19.99 -25.33
CA SER A 125 -0.70 19.74 -26.52
C SER A 125 -0.32 20.74 -27.59
N THR A 126 0.43 20.31 -28.60
CA THR A 126 0.49 21.04 -29.87
C THR A 126 0.72 20.07 -31.02
N ASP A 127 -0.25 20.04 -31.92
CA ASP A 127 -0.24 19.36 -33.21
C ASP A 127 0.82 19.95 -34.15
N GLY A 128 1.37 19.13 -35.06
CA GLY A 128 2.15 19.63 -36.20
C GLY A 128 3.13 18.63 -36.79
N GLU A 129 3.04 18.46 -38.11
CA GLU A 129 3.77 17.55 -38.99
C GLU A 129 5.31 17.70 -39.00
N ASP A 130 5.96 16.60 -39.39
CA ASP A 130 7.28 16.44 -40.00
C ASP A 130 8.52 17.09 -39.35
N ALA A 131 9.41 16.24 -38.80
CA ALA A 131 10.84 16.16 -39.19
C ALA A 131 11.70 15.36 -38.18
N HIS A 132 12.48 14.43 -38.76
CA HIS A 132 13.82 13.96 -38.39
C HIS A 132 14.39 14.03 -36.95
N LYS A 133 14.95 12.86 -36.56
CA LYS A 133 16.20 12.63 -35.81
C LYS A 133 16.35 13.29 -34.43
N ASP A 134 16.27 12.48 -33.38
CA ASP A 134 17.45 11.98 -32.66
C ASP A 134 17.01 10.96 -31.59
N GLN A 135 17.55 9.74 -31.69
CA GLN A 135 17.37 8.70 -30.67
C GLN A 135 18.51 8.83 -29.65
N ASP A 136 18.29 9.62 -28.61
CA ASP A 136 19.11 9.54 -27.40
C ASP A 136 18.59 8.40 -26.52
N PHE A 137 19.24 7.25 -26.69
CA PHE A 137 19.16 6.10 -25.80
C PHE A 137 19.71 6.44 -24.41
N ILE A 138 18.85 6.63 -23.41
CA ILE A 138 19.27 6.42 -22.01
C ILE A 138 19.28 4.92 -21.72
N LYS A 139 20.45 4.33 -21.94
CA LYS A 139 20.84 2.99 -21.50
C LYS A 139 21.07 3.04 -19.99
N THR A 140 20.11 2.60 -19.16
CA THR A 140 20.38 2.37 -17.74
C THR A 140 21.21 1.10 -17.59
N GLN A 141 22.53 1.30 -17.65
CA GLN A 141 23.53 0.30 -17.32
C GLN A 141 23.42 -0.06 -15.84
N SER A 142 23.01 -1.29 -15.56
CA SER A 142 23.26 -1.92 -14.27
C SER A 142 24.72 -2.37 -14.25
N THR A 143 25.60 -1.58 -13.62
CA THR A 143 26.99 -1.96 -13.40
C THR A 143 27.09 -2.81 -12.13
N SER A 144 27.28 -4.11 -12.33
CA SER A 144 27.84 -5.03 -11.35
C SER A 144 29.06 -5.68 -11.99
N ASN A 145 30.26 -5.29 -11.56
CA ASN A 145 31.48 -6.08 -11.76
C ASN A 145 31.70 -6.88 -10.46
N GLY A 146 32.03 -8.15 -10.44
CA GLY A 146 32.31 -9.11 -11.51
C GLY A 146 33.00 -10.34 -10.91
N SER A 147 32.83 -11.50 -11.53
CA SER A 147 33.79 -12.64 -11.50
C SER A 147 33.34 -13.72 -12.50
N GLU A 148 33.86 -13.57 -13.72
CA GLU A 148 34.41 -14.54 -14.70
C GLU A 148 33.99 -16.03 -14.82
N TYR A 149 33.77 -16.40 -16.10
CA TYR A 149 33.92 -17.69 -16.83
C TYR A 149 33.03 -18.91 -16.44
N ASN A 150 32.53 -19.77 -17.33
CA ASN A 150 32.75 -20.01 -18.76
C ASN A 150 31.57 -20.79 -19.39
N HIS A 151 31.54 -20.74 -20.72
CA HIS A 151 30.63 -21.32 -21.73
C HIS A 151 30.24 -22.82 -21.58
N LYS A 152 28.96 -23.17 -21.85
CA LYS A 152 28.58 -24.23 -22.82
C LYS A 152 27.07 -24.34 -23.08
N VAL A 153 26.79 -24.61 -24.35
CA VAL A 153 25.52 -24.84 -25.04
C VAL A 153 24.90 -26.16 -24.60
N GLU A 154 23.59 -26.20 -24.32
CA GLU A 154 22.76 -27.36 -24.65
C GLU A 154 21.28 -26.96 -24.79
N SER A 155 20.70 -27.43 -25.88
CA SER A 155 19.33 -27.30 -26.35
C SER A 155 18.37 -28.23 -25.61
N GLU A 156 17.16 -27.79 -25.32
CA GLU A 156 15.88 -28.37 -25.82
C GLU A 156 14.68 -27.89 -24.99
N ASP A 157 13.60 -27.59 -25.72
CA ASP A 157 12.21 -27.83 -25.37
C ASP A 157 11.49 -26.99 -24.29
N GLN A 158 10.72 -26.01 -24.79
CA GLN A 158 9.24 -26.06 -24.87
C GLN A 158 8.51 -24.75 -24.53
N LYS A 159 7.69 -24.35 -25.51
CA LYS A 159 6.38 -23.68 -25.43
C LYS A 159 6.32 -22.15 -25.31
N GLU A 160 6.01 -21.58 -26.48
CA GLU A 160 5.25 -20.35 -26.70
C GLU A 160 4.19 -20.05 -25.62
N LYS A 161 4.26 -18.85 -25.06
CA LYS A 161 3.10 -17.97 -24.89
C LYS A 161 3.56 -16.53 -25.16
N THR A 162 3.39 -16.08 -26.39
CA THR A 162 3.44 -14.67 -26.79
C THR A 162 2.37 -13.91 -26.02
N LYS A 163 2.74 -13.35 -24.87
CA LYS A 163 1.99 -12.25 -24.26
C LYS A 163 2.32 -11.00 -25.08
N GLY A 164 1.45 -10.67 -26.03
CA GLY A 164 1.42 -9.34 -26.62
C GLY A 164 1.12 -8.35 -25.51
N ASP A 165 2.17 -7.72 -24.99
CA ASP A 165 2.03 -6.61 -24.06
C ASP A 165 1.51 -5.40 -24.85
N PHE A 166 0.20 -5.23 -24.89
CA PHE A 166 -0.42 -4.00 -25.35
C PHE A 166 -0.25 -2.92 -24.27
N TYR A 167 0.74 -2.04 -24.44
CA TYR A 167 0.98 -0.89 -23.58
C TYR A 167 0.02 0.25 -23.94
N TYR A 168 -1.10 0.38 -23.22
CA TYR A 168 -2.00 1.54 -23.33
C TYR A 168 -1.62 2.61 -22.30
N HIS A 169 -1.57 3.87 -22.73
CA HIS A 169 -1.28 5.04 -21.89
C HIS A 169 -2.50 5.41 -21.04
N TYR A 170 -2.53 4.93 -19.80
CA TYR A 170 -3.63 5.15 -18.88
C TYR A 170 -3.38 6.36 -17.95
N LYS A 171 -4.24 7.38 -17.98
CA LYS A 171 -4.20 8.50 -17.01
C LYS A 171 -4.76 8.04 -15.66
N ARG A 172 -3.88 7.56 -14.77
CA ARG A 172 -4.24 7.16 -13.40
C ARG A 172 -4.56 8.39 -12.55
N GLN A 173 -5.81 8.53 -12.12
CA GLN A 173 -6.22 9.57 -11.17
C GLN A 173 -6.41 8.93 -9.78
N ARG A 174 -5.78 9.50 -8.75
CA ARG A 174 -5.92 9.04 -7.36
C ARG A 174 -6.59 10.12 -6.52
N HIS A 175 -7.73 9.80 -5.93
CA HIS A 175 -8.45 10.69 -5.03
C HIS A 175 -8.65 9.99 -3.68
N PHE A 176 -8.23 10.63 -2.60
CA PHE A 176 -8.20 10.01 -1.27
C PHE A 176 -9.57 10.02 -0.59
N ILE A 177 -10.31 11.11 -0.80
CA ILE A 177 -11.72 11.31 -0.44
C ILE A 177 -12.37 11.87 -1.70
N SER A 178 -13.43 11.26 -2.21
CA SER A 178 -14.03 11.69 -3.47
C SER A 178 -15.48 11.28 -3.63
N ASP A 179 -16.36 12.26 -3.82
CA ASP A 179 -17.68 12.03 -4.40
C ASP A 179 -17.56 12.24 -5.91
N ILE A 180 -17.42 11.14 -6.63
CA ILE A 180 -17.24 11.17 -8.08
C ILE A 180 -18.60 10.98 -8.72
N ASN A 181 -19.09 12.00 -9.42
CA ASN A 181 -20.37 11.96 -10.10
C ASN A 181 -20.20 12.22 -11.61
N TYR A 182 -20.37 11.15 -12.40
CA TYR A 182 -20.44 11.17 -13.85
C TYR A 182 -21.89 11.04 -14.32
N SER A 183 -22.70 12.07 -14.07
CA SER A 183 -24.10 12.15 -14.51
C SER A 183 -24.43 13.37 -15.36
N LYS A 184 -23.41 14.14 -15.76
CA LYS A 184 -23.59 15.32 -16.62
C LYS A 184 -23.96 14.87 -18.03
N ASP A 185 -24.95 15.50 -18.65
CA ASP A 185 -25.36 15.12 -20.00
C ASP A 185 -24.20 15.21 -21.01
N ASN A 186 -24.15 14.20 -21.89
CA ASN A 186 -23.15 14.04 -22.94
C ASN A 186 -21.69 13.98 -22.45
N TRP A 187 -21.46 13.43 -21.25
CA TRP A 187 -20.10 13.19 -20.77
C TRP A 187 -19.41 12.11 -21.59
N GLU A 188 -18.16 12.35 -21.99
CA GLU A 188 -17.43 11.42 -22.86
C GLU A 188 -16.85 10.26 -22.04
N VAL A 189 -17.18 9.02 -22.40
CA VAL A 189 -16.60 7.84 -21.77
C VAL A 189 -15.20 7.61 -22.32
N LYS A 190 -14.22 7.61 -21.43
CA LYS A 190 -12.81 7.35 -21.74
C LYS A 190 -12.26 6.27 -20.83
N ASP A 191 -11.15 5.71 -21.26
CA ASP A 191 -10.33 4.85 -20.44
C ASP A 191 -9.98 5.55 -19.10
N MET A 192 -10.55 5.08 -17.98
CA MET A 192 -10.28 5.60 -16.61
C MET A 192 -9.80 4.53 -15.61
N ASP A 193 -8.73 4.81 -14.85
CA ASP A 193 -8.19 3.95 -13.77
C ASP A 193 -8.19 4.81 -12.51
N LEU A 194 -9.27 4.66 -11.77
CA LEU A 194 -9.60 5.47 -10.61
C LEU A 194 -9.25 4.69 -9.36
N TRP A 195 -8.35 5.27 -8.56
CA TRP A 195 -8.13 4.81 -7.20
C TRP A 195 -8.81 5.75 -6.22
N THR A 196 -9.76 5.22 -5.44
CA THR A 196 -10.50 5.96 -4.41
C THR A 196 -10.19 5.40 -3.03
N GLY A 197 -9.86 6.26 -2.07
CA GLY A 197 -9.71 5.84 -0.67
C GLY A 197 -11.07 5.56 -0.03
N ILE A 198 -11.84 6.63 0.17
CA ILE A 198 -13.22 6.63 0.69
C ILE A 198 -14.07 7.51 -0.22
N GLY A 199 -15.26 7.05 -0.62
CA GLY A 199 -16.25 7.94 -1.21
C GLY A 199 -17.26 7.25 -2.12
N ASP A 200 -18.22 8.02 -2.58
CA ASP A 200 -19.34 7.55 -3.38
C ASP A 200 -19.06 7.77 -4.88
N LEU A 201 -19.30 6.74 -5.69
CA LEU A 201 -19.07 6.80 -7.13
C LEU A 201 -20.39 6.55 -7.86
N TYR A 202 -20.88 7.59 -8.52
CA TYR A 202 -22.10 7.53 -9.34
C TYR A 202 -21.73 7.70 -10.82
N PHE A 203 -22.08 6.71 -11.64
CA PHE A 203 -21.90 6.77 -13.09
C PHE A 203 -23.24 6.55 -13.78
N ASP A 204 -23.64 7.51 -14.61
CA ASP A 204 -24.83 7.41 -15.44
C ASP A 204 -24.44 7.32 -16.91
N PHE A 205 -24.22 6.08 -17.38
CA PHE A 205 -23.82 5.84 -18.76
C PHE A 205 -24.97 6.07 -19.75
N SER A 206 -26.23 6.12 -19.27
CA SER A 206 -27.38 6.46 -20.13
C SER A 206 -27.28 7.88 -20.70
N LYS A 207 -26.52 8.75 -20.02
CA LYS A 207 -26.26 10.14 -20.39
C LYS A 207 -24.91 10.33 -21.08
N ALA A 208 -24.16 9.26 -21.30
CA ALA A 208 -22.78 9.34 -21.75
C ALA A 208 -22.67 9.23 -23.27
N TYR A 209 -21.66 9.88 -23.83
CA TYR A 209 -21.18 9.58 -25.18
C TYR A 209 -20.19 8.42 -25.12
N ILE A 210 -20.64 7.23 -25.54
CA ILE A 210 -19.82 6.02 -25.58
C ILE A 210 -19.22 5.88 -26.99
N PRO A 211 -17.89 5.94 -27.13
CA PRO A 211 -17.23 5.88 -28.43
C PRO A 211 -17.29 4.48 -29.06
N ASN A 212 -17.10 4.41 -30.38
CA ASN A 212 -17.12 3.16 -31.16
C ASN A 212 -15.81 2.36 -31.03
N HIS A 213 -15.39 2.07 -29.81
CA HIS A 213 -14.29 1.17 -29.50
C HIS A 213 -14.50 0.52 -28.13
N GLU A 214 -13.57 -0.35 -27.72
CA GLU A 214 -13.56 -0.92 -26.38
C GLU A 214 -13.03 0.09 -25.37
N THR A 215 -13.89 0.60 -24.49
CA THR A 215 -13.48 1.48 -23.39
C THR A 215 -13.26 0.68 -22.11
N LYS A 216 -12.11 0.85 -21.47
CA LYS A 216 -11.75 0.14 -20.24
C LYS A 216 -11.98 1.05 -19.04
N ILE A 217 -12.51 0.52 -17.96
CA ILE A 217 -12.80 1.28 -16.73
C ILE A 217 -12.35 0.43 -15.56
N ARG A 218 -11.34 0.92 -14.83
CA ARG A 218 -10.81 0.25 -13.65
C ARG A 218 -11.08 1.09 -12.42
N LEU A 219 -11.89 0.57 -11.51
CA LEU A 219 -12.17 1.22 -10.23
C LEU A 219 -11.55 0.40 -9.11
N ARG A 220 -10.76 1.04 -8.26
CA ARG A 220 -10.08 0.36 -7.15
C ARG A 220 -10.11 1.22 -5.90
N GLY A 221 -10.21 0.59 -4.75
CA GLY A 221 -10.18 1.39 -3.52
C GLY A 221 -10.26 0.61 -2.23
N TYR A 222 -10.37 1.35 -1.14
CA TYR A 222 -10.63 0.78 0.17
C TYR A 222 -12.13 0.70 0.43
N ILE A 223 -12.81 1.84 0.49
CA ILE A 223 -14.22 1.96 0.88
C ILE A 223 -14.98 2.73 -0.21
N ALA A 224 -16.05 2.16 -0.78
CA ALA A 224 -16.92 2.90 -1.70
C ALA A 224 -18.35 2.33 -1.79
N ASP A 225 -19.34 3.21 -1.95
CA ASP A 225 -20.65 2.84 -2.53
C ASP A 225 -20.64 3.22 -4.02
N ILE A 226 -20.83 2.24 -4.89
CA ILE A 226 -20.73 2.39 -6.34
C ILE A 226 -22.10 2.14 -6.96
N HIS A 227 -22.62 3.14 -7.66
CA HIS A 227 -23.87 3.06 -8.40
C HIS A 227 -23.60 3.32 -9.88
N MET A 228 -23.93 2.33 -10.72
CA MET A 228 -23.84 2.48 -12.17
C MET A 228 -25.19 2.23 -12.84
N LYS A 229 -25.54 3.11 -13.76
CA LYS A 229 -26.65 2.95 -14.69
C LYS A 229 -26.10 2.73 -16.09
N LEU A 230 -26.46 1.61 -16.69
CA LEU A 230 -25.96 1.19 -17.99
C LEU A 230 -27.12 1.12 -19.00
N PRO A 231 -27.02 1.77 -20.19
CA PRO A 231 -28.04 1.62 -21.23
C PRO A 231 -27.99 0.23 -21.87
N GLU A 232 -29.15 -0.30 -22.27
CA GLU A 232 -29.26 -1.67 -22.84
C GLU A 232 -28.60 -1.84 -24.22
N ASN A 233 -28.33 -0.75 -24.94
CA ASN A 233 -27.83 -0.77 -26.32
C ASN A 233 -26.29 -0.86 -26.47
N VAL A 234 -25.57 -1.20 -25.40
CA VAL A 234 -24.12 -1.31 -25.36
C VAL A 234 -23.73 -2.66 -24.75
N ALA A 235 -22.65 -3.26 -25.26
CA ALA A 235 -22.15 -4.52 -24.71
C ALA A 235 -21.21 -4.28 -23.53
N TYR A 236 -21.34 -5.10 -22.48
CA TYR A 236 -20.57 -4.95 -21.25
C TYR A 236 -19.84 -6.21 -20.85
N LYS A 237 -18.64 -6.03 -20.31
CA LYS A 237 -17.93 -7.02 -19.53
C LYS A 237 -17.65 -6.40 -18.17
N ILE A 238 -18.16 -7.02 -17.11
CA ILE A 238 -18.14 -6.44 -15.76
C ILE A 238 -17.57 -7.47 -14.81
N TYR A 239 -16.53 -7.07 -14.10
CA TYR A 239 -16.00 -7.78 -12.94
C TYR A 239 -16.15 -6.88 -11.72
N ALA A 240 -16.97 -7.33 -10.75
CA ALA A 240 -17.21 -6.63 -9.50
C ALA A 240 -16.72 -7.48 -8.33
N ASN A 241 -15.78 -6.96 -7.55
CA ASN A 241 -15.25 -7.65 -6.37
C ASN A 241 -15.21 -6.70 -5.16
N VAL A 242 -15.86 -7.12 -4.07
CA VAL A 242 -15.74 -6.49 -2.75
C VAL A 242 -15.45 -7.53 -1.67
N LYS A 243 -14.43 -7.27 -0.83
CA LYS A 243 -14.07 -8.23 0.23
C LYS A 243 -15.11 -8.31 1.34
N ILE A 244 -15.74 -7.19 1.70
CA ILE A 244 -16.76 -7.11 2.75
C ILE A 244 -17.87 -6.16 2.28
N GLY A 245 -19.07 -6.69 2.04
CA GLY A 245 -20.23 -5.95 1.54
C GLY A 245 -20.89 -6.64 0.36
N ASP A 246 -21.68 -5.90 -0.41
CA ASP A 246 -22.56 -6.49 -1.41
C ASP A 246 -22.16 -6.11 -2.84
N ALA A 247 -22.27 -7.06 -3.77
CA ALA A 247 -22.09 -6.85 -5.19
C ALA A 247 -23.33 -7.32 -5.95
N LYS A 248 -24.06 -6.36 -6.53
CA LYS A 248 -25.26 -6.56 -7.34
C LYS A 248 -24.98 -6.05 -8.75
N VAL A 249 -24.93 -6.97 -9.71
CA VAL A 249 -24.79 -6.66 -11.14
C VAL A 249 -25.96 -7.28 -11.87
N PHE A 250 -26.92 -6.44 -12.25
CA PHE A 250 -28.19 -6.87 -12.86
C PHE A 250 -28.90 -7.92 -12.00
N ASN A 251 -29.22 -9.09 -12.56
CA ASN A 251 -29.87 -10.19 -11.85
C ASN A 251 -28.91 -11.05 -11.01
N GLN A 252 -27.61 -10.72 -10.99
CA GLN A 252 -26.61 -11.44 -10.19
C GLN A 252 -26.31 -10.67 -8.90
N ASN A 253 -26.44 -11.34 -7.75
CA ASN A 253 -26.19 -10.74 -6.45
C ASN A 253 -25.30 -11.64 -5.59
N ARG A 254 -24.34 -11.04 -4.88
CA ARG A 254 -23.53 -11.65 -3.82
C ARG A 254 -23.49 -10.70 -2.62
N THR A 255 -23.61 -11.25 -1.42
CA THR A 255 -23.70 -10.50 -0.16
C THR A 255 -22.72 -11.08 0.85
N GLY A 256 -22.14 -10.22 1.69
CA GLY A 256 -21.28 -10.64 2.81
C GLY A 256 -19.77 -10.57 2.54
N ILE A 257 -19.05 -11.64 2.86
CA ILE A 257 -17.57 -11.68 2.75
C ILE A 257 -17.17 -12.34 1.43
N GLY A 258 -16.33 -11.66 0.65
CA GLY A 258 -15.82 -12.15 -0.63
C GLY A 258 -16.86 -12.12 -1.76
N SER A 259 -17.64 -11.04 -1.85
CA SER A 259 -18.67 -10.86 -2.86
C SER A 259 -18.05 -10.52 -4.22
N ALA A 260 -17.98 -11.52 -5.10
CA ALA A 260 -17.47 -11.37 -6.47
C ALA A 260 -18.54 -11.79 -7.50
N VAL A 261 -18.76 -10.91 -8.50
CA VAL A 261 -19.72 -11.10 -9.58
C VAL A 261 -19.05 -10.80 -10.92
N THR A 262 -19.28 -11.67 -11.91
CA THR A 262 -18.79 -11.48 -13.28
C THR A 262 -19.97 -11.55 -14.24
N TYR A 263 -20.08 -10.57 -15.13
CA TYR A 263 -21.09 -10.51 -16.17
C TYR A 263 -20.43 -10.22 -17.53
N VAL A 264 -20.92 -10.86 -18.58
CA VAL A 264 -20.51 -10.59 -19.96
C VAL A 264 -21.76 -10.62 -20.84
N SER A 265 -21.97 -9.61 -21.67
CA SER A 265 -23.04 -9.60 -22.67
C SER A 265 -22.76 -10.60 -23.79
N ASP A 266 -23.79 -11.25 -24.30
CA ASP A 266 -23.65 -12.30 -25.34
C ASP A 266 -22.98 -11.78 -26.63
N ASN A 267 -23.20 -10.51 -26.97
CA ASN A 267 -22.64 -9.86 -28.15
C ASN A 267 -21.31 -9.11 -27.89
N TYR A 268 -20.66 -9.31 -26.74
CA TYR A 268 -19.49 -8.52 -26.34
C TYR A 268 -18.33 -8.58 -27.35
N ASP A 269 -18.07 -9.76 -27.91
CA ASP A 269 -16.95 -9.95 -28.85
C ASP A 269 -17.20 -9.30 -30.22
N THR A 270 -18.48 -9.18 -30.63
CA THR A 270 -18.89 -8.65 -31.94
C THR A 270 -19.34 -7.19 -31.90
N ALA A 271 -19.61 -6.63 -30.72
CA ALA A 271 -20.07 -5.26 -30.57
C ALA A 271 -18.98 -4.22 -30.89
N THR A 272 -19.39 -3.14 -31.58
CA THR A 272 -18.53 -2.00 -31.90
C THR A 272 -18.40 -1.02 -30.73
N LYS A 273 -19.49 -0.79 -29.99
CA LYS A 273 -19.51 -0.05 -28.73
C LYS A 273 -19.52 -1.03 -27.57
N LYS A 274 -18.44 -1.06 -26.78
CA LYS A 274 -18.34 -1.98 -25.64
C LYS A 274 -17.50 -1.41 -24.51
N ILE A 275 -17.83 -1.80 -23.28
CA ILE A 275 -17.14 -1.32 -22.07
C ILE A 275 -16.67 -2.52 -21.21
N ASP A 276 -15.39 -2.55 -20.88
CA ASP A 276 -14.80 -3.48 -19.90
C ASP A 276 -14.62 -2.79 -18.54
N ILE A 277 -15.39 -3.21 -17.54
CA ILE A 277 -15.42 -2.61 -16.21
C ILE A 277 -14.85 -3.58 -15.19
N HIS A 278 -13.81 -3.15 -14.47
CA HIS A 278 -13.17 -3.95 -13.43
C HIS A 278 -13.11 -3.18 -12.10
N MET A 279 -13.88 -3.65 -11.11
CA MET A 279 -14.03 -3.04 -9.78
C MET A 279 -13.42 -3.94 -8.71
N ASP A 280 -12.46 -3.43 -7.92
CA ASP A 280 -11.86 -4.13 -6.76
C ASP A 280 -11.82 -3.24 -5.52
N TYR A 281 -12.67 -3.53 -4.54
CA TYR A 281 -12.77 -2.78 -3.29
C TYR A 281 -12.64 -3.68 -2.06
N LYS A 282 -12.24 -3.09 -0.93
CA LYS A 282 -12.12 -3.83 0.33
C LYS A 282 -13.44 -3.87 1.08
N ILE A 283 -14.15 -2.75 1.16
CA ILE A 283 -15.40 -2.63 1.89
C ILE A 283 -16.37 -1.78 1.06
N GLY A 284 -17.66 -2.15 1.04
CA GLY A 284 -18.71 -1.31 0.47
C GLY A 284 -19.70 -2.08 -0.41
N ASP A 285 -20.51 -1.32 -1.15
CA ASP A 285 -21.58 -1.86 -1.98
C ASP A 285 -21.36 -1.49 -3.44
N ILE A 286 -21.61 -2.44 -4.34
CA ILE A 286 -21.58 -2.24 -5.78
C ILE A 286 -22.97 -2.55 -6.31
N ARG A 287 -23.60 -1.58 -6.99
CA ARG A 287 -24.91 -1.72 -7.63
C ARG A 287 -24.82 -1.28 -9.09
N VAL A 288 -25.05 -2.21 -10.00
CA VAL A 288 -25.09 -1.97 -11.45
C VAL A 288 -26.46 -2.40 -11.97
N ASN A 289 -27.18 -1.45 -12.57
CA ASN A 289 -28.53 -1.67 -13.13
C ASN A 289 -28.61 -1.22 -14.59
N TYR A 290 -29.48 -1.88 -15.35
CA TYR A 290 -29.92 -1.37 -16.65
C TYR A 290 -30.88 -0.19 -16.47
N VAL A 291 -30.90 0.70 -17.47
CA VAL A 291 -31.82 1.84 -17.60
C VAL A 291 -32.27 1.99 -19.04
#